data_AF-A0A6H9RZK6-F1
#
_entry.id   AF-A0A6H9RZK6-F1
#
_cell.length_a   1.000
_cell.length_b   1.000
_cell.length_c   1.000
_cell.angle_alpha   90.00
_cell.angle_beta   90.00
_cell.angle_gamma   90.00
#
_symmetry.space_group_name_H-M   'P 1'
#
loop_
_entity.id
_entity.type
_entity.pdbx_description
1 polymer ?
#
loop_
_entity_poly.entity_id
_entity_poly.type
_entity_poly.pdbx_seq_one_letter_code
_entity_poly.pdbx_strand_id
1 'polypeptide(L)' 'AYLVAQAIKKSKVLAFAELGMEAIYEFEVKDMPVTVAVDSKGESVHITGPAIWQQKISESLAVEVQ' A
#
# COMPACT_ATOMS: atom_id res chain seq x y z
N ALA A 1 8.15 -12.15 0.67
CA ALA A 1 7.23 -11.72 1.75
C ALA A 1 7.69 -12.10 3.17
N TYR A 2 8.95 -12.47 3.39
CA TYR A 2 9.42 -12.94 4.70
C TYR A 2 9.35 -11.87 5.80
N LEU A 3 9.83 -10.65 5.53
CA LEU A 3 9.86 -9.58 6.53
C LEU A 3 8.45 -9.11 6.93
N VAL A 4 7.54 -9.04 5.96
CA VAL A 4 6.13 -8.67 6.18
C VAL A 4 5.40 -9.74 6.96
N ALA A 5 5.70 -11.02 6.73
CA ALA A 5 5.08 -12.13 7.47
C ALA A 5 5.37 -12.07 8.98
N GLN A 6 6.44 -11.39 9.42
CA GLN A 6 6.73 -11.19 10.85
C GLN A 6 5.69 -10.32 11.57
N ALA A 7 4.93 -9.50 10.83
CA ALA A 7 3.83 -8.71 11.39
C ALA A 7 2.59 -9.58 11.72
N ILE A 8 2.48 -10.77 11.13
CA ILE A 8 1.39 -11.71 11.38
C ILE A 8 1.67 -12.49 12.67
N LYS A 9 0.77 -12.39 13.65
CA LYS A 9 0.89 -13.03 14.97
C LYS A 9 0.08 -14.32 15.09
N LYS A 10 -1.04 -14.41 14.36
CA LYS A 10 -1.84 -15.63 14.22
C LYS A 10 -2.45 -15.71 12.82
N SER A 11 -2.69 -16.92 12.34
CA SER A 11 -3.36 -17.22 11.07
C SER A 11 -4.31 -18.39 11.27
N LYS A 12 -5.53 -18.28 10.75
CA LYS A 12 -6.54 -19.35 10.77
C LYS A 12 -7.34 -19.35 9.46
N VAL A 13 -7.57 -20.53 8.89
CA VAL A 13 -8.51 -20.69 7.77
C VAL A 13 -9.94 -20.52 8.31
N LEU A 14 -10.69 -19.59 7.76
CA LEU A 14 -12.06 -19.28 8.15
C LEU A 14 -13.10 -19.97 7.23
N ALA A 15 -12.82 -20.06 5.92
CA ALA A 15 -13.71 -20.68 4.95
C ALA A 15 -12.97 -21.18 3.70
N PHE A 16 -13.57 -22.13 2.98
CA PHE A 16 -13.10 -22.67 1.69
C PHE A 16 -11.68 -23.25 1.73
N ALA A 17 -11.40 -24.13 2.69
CA ALA A 17 -10.08 -24.72 2.90
C ALA A 17 -9.55 -25.49 1.67
N GLU A 18 -10.46 -26.03 0.85
CA GLU A 18 -10.15 -26.72 -0.40
C GLU A 18 -9.50 -25.81 -1.45
N LEU A 19 -9.65 -24.49 -1.35
CA LEU A 19 -8.98 -23.52 -2.23
C LEU A 19 -7.51 -23.29 -1.86
N GLY A 20 -7.02 -23.93 -0.80
CA GLY A 20 -5.63 -23.85 -0.38
C GLY A 20 -5.18 -22.42 -0.08
N MET A 21 -4.27 -21.88 -0.89
CA MET A 21 -3.72 -20.54 -0.70
C MET A 21 -4.75 -19.42 -0.91
N GLU A 22 -5.82 -19.68 -1.66
CA GLU A 22 -6.88 -18.71 -1.98
C GLU A 22 -8.06 -18.76 -0.98
N ALA A 23 -7.98 -19.61 0.04
CA ALA A 23 -8.98 -19.68 1.11
C ALA A 23 -9.13 -18.34 1.85
N ILE A 24 -10.23 -18.16 2.59
CA ILE A 24 -10.39 -16.97 3.44
C ILE A 24 -9.64 -17.20 4.74
N TYR A 25 -8.71 -16.30 5.07
CA TYR A 25 -7.91 -16.36 6.29
C TYR A 25 -8.24 -15.20 7.25
N GLU A 26 -8.31 -15.52 8.53
CA GLU A 26 -8.26 -14.54 9.61
C GLU A 26 -6.81 -14.39 10.06
N PHE A 27 -6.31 -13.15 10.07
CA PHE A 27 -4.98 -12.80 10.55
C PHE A 27 -5.04 -11.83 11.73
N GLU A 28 -4.37 -12.17 12.82
CA GLU A 28 -4.04 -11.21 13.87
C GLU A 28 -2.71 -10.55 13.49
N VAL A 29 -2.70 -9.23 13.29
CA VAL A 29 -1.49 -8.49 12.85
C VAL A 29 -1.08 -7.45 13.87
N LYS A 30 0.22 -7.21 13.97
CA LYS A 30 0.81 -6.14 14.78
C LYS A 30 1.94 -5.48 14.02
N ASP A 31 1.94 -4.15 13.99
CA ASP A 31 2.95 -3.32 13.31
C ASP A 31 3.10 -3.65 11.81
N MET A 32 1.98 -3.94 11.14
CA MET A 32 1.95 -4.21 9.70
C MET A 32 2.17 -2.91 8.92
N PRO A 33 3.24 -2.80 8.10
CA PRO A 33 3.49 -1.58 7.33
C PRO A 33 2.46 -1.45 6.21
N VAL A 34 1.72 -0.33 6.21
CA VAL A 34 0.72 0.01 5.18
C VAL A 34 0.80 1.50 4.85
N THR A 35 0.37 1.85 3.64
CA THR A 35 0.26 3.24 3.18
C THR A 35 -1.16 3.48 2.68
N VAL A 36 -1.72 4.66 2.97
CA VAL A 36 -3.03 5.06 2.46
C VAL A 36 -2.90 5.42 0.97
N ALA A 37 -3.48 4.59 0.10
CA ALA A 37 -3.51 4.85 -1.33
C ALA A 37 -4.75 5.66 -1.76
N VAL A 38 -5.88 5.42 -1.11
CA VAL A 38 -7.13 6.16 -1.30
C VAL A 38 -7.72 6.46 0.08
N ASP A 39 -8.07 7.72 0.33
CA ASP A 39 -8.66 8.14 1.60
C ASP A 39 -10.20 8.11 1.59
N SER A 40 -10.83 8.40 2.73
CA SER A 40 -12.30 8.40 2.88
C SER A 40 -13.01 9.53 2.13
N LYS A 41 -12.28 10.50 1.58
CA LYS A 41 -12.82 11.59 0.77
C LYS A 41 -12.70 11.31 -0.73
N GLY A 42 -12.08 10.20 -1.11
CA GLY A 42 -11.84 9.81 -2.50
C GLY A 42 -10.56 10.38 -3.10
N GLU A 43 -9.68 10.98 -2.29
CA GLU A 43 -8.35 11.38 -2.76
C GLU A 43 -7.50 10.14 -3.01
N SER A 44 -6.86 10.07 -4.19
CA SER A 44 -6.06 8.91 -4.62
C SER A 44 -4.63 9.32 -4.96
N VAL A 45 -3.66 8.60 -4.41
CA VAL A 45 -2.23 8.78 -4.72
C VAL A 45 -1.91 8.58 -6.20
N HIS A 46 -2.72 7.80 -6.91
CA HIS A 46 -2.56 7.59 -8.35
C HIS A 46 -2.94 8.83 -9.18
N ILE A 47 -3.63 9.80 -8.58
CA ILE A 47 -3.98 11.08 -9.20
C ILE A 47 -3.03 12.17 -8.69
N THR A 48 -2.91 12.30 -7.37
CA THR A 48 -2.13 13.39 -6.75
C THR A 48 -0.63 13.18 -6.88
N GLY A 49 -0.15 11.93 -6.82
CA GLY A 49 1.26 11.60 -6.97
C GLY A 49 1.86 12.11 -8.29
N PRO A 50 1.31 11.73 -9.46
CA PRO A 50 1.78 12.24 -10.75
C PRO A 50 1.76 13.77 -10.84
N ALA A 51 0.69 14.41 -10.35
CA ALA A 51 0.56 15.87 -10.38
C ALA A 51 1.65 16.57 -9.55
N ILE A 52 1.91 16.09 -8.32
CA ILE A 52 2.95 16.62 -7.43
C ILE A 52 4.33 16.51 -8.09
N TRP A 53 4.65 15.35 -8.67
CA TRP A 53 5.97 15.15 -9.28
C TRP A 53 6.14 15.93 -10.58
N GLN A 54 5.10 16.05 -11.40
CA GLN A 54 5.14 16.90 -12.60
C GLN A 54 5.49 18.35 -12.24
N GLN A 55 4.84 18.90 -11.20
CA GLN A 55 5.15 20.25 -10.72
C GLN A 55 6.59 20.36 -10.20
N LYS A 56 7.01 19.45 -9.31
CA LYS A 56 8.37 19.47 -8.73
C LYS A 56 9.47 19.36 -9.79
N ILE A 57 9.28 18.50 -10.80
CA ILE A 57 10.24 18.33 -11.88
C ILE A 57 10.31 19.60 -12.73
N SER A 58 9.17 20.21 -13.06
CA SER A 58 9.09 21.49 -13.76
C SER A 58 9.84 22.59 -13.01
N GLU A 59 9.61 22.73 -11.70
CA GLU A 59 10.30 23.70 -10.85
C GLU A 59 11.81 23.45 -10.79
N SER A 60 12.24 22.19 -10.64
CA SER A 60 13.66 21.82 -10.63
C SER A 60 14.37 22.17 -11.94
N LEU A 61 13.73 21.90 -13.09
CA LEU A 61 14.28 22.23 -14.41
C LEU A 61 14.37 23.75 -14.62
N ALA A 62 13.42 24.52 -14.08
CA ALA A 62 13.45 25.98 -14.18
C ALA A 62 14.62 26.61 -13.39
N VAL A 63 15.03 25.99 -12.27
CA VAL A 63 16.17 26.45 -11.44
C VAL A 63 17.51 26.15 -12.11
N GLU A 64 17.66 25.04 -12.83
CA GLU A 64 18.92 24.69 -13.52
C GLU A 64 19.22 25.57 -14.75
N VAL A 65 18.21 26.25 -15.30
CA VAL A 65 18.34 27.08 -16.51
C VAL A 65 18.56 28.56 -16.17
N GLN A 66 18.61 28.93 -14.88
CA GLN A 66 18.88 30.29 -14.39
C GLN A 66 20.35 30.52 -14.01
#